data_AF-A0A1L7WRY8-F1
#
_entry.id   AF-A0A1L7WRY8-F1
#
_cell.length_a   1.000
_cell.length_b   1.000
_cell.length_c   1.000
_cell.angle_alpha   90.00
_cell.angle_beta   90.00
_cell.angle_gamma   90.00
#
_symmetry.space_group_name_H-M   'P 1'
#
loop_
_entity.id
_entity.type
_entity.pdbx_description
1 polymer ?
#
loop_
_entity_poly.entity_id
_entity_poly.type
_entity_poly.pdbx_seq_one_letter_code
_entity_poly.pdbx_strand_id
1 'polypeptide(L)'
;MFSKSFVLFSALFAFFSSAQANTEATSTSISTTASPTPTSSPVSKICGSASLGDGKCGWVSGSSTRSTYSILWSCFAVILLCTYKVIHLSICSEAEYTATWKQWPFYSKKLKKVKWMLVAVLAPEVVASCSCDEWLAAKSIRLEMKSKGYPCSMVLAFYIYMGGLAIRTSSGTILIRHKAYKALMDIDERDDIVAQLPYDQDILDRSKTDSLTVVLACMQSIWLVVQCIGRTVEGTAISELELSTCGFVLCSLTAYALWWNKPYDVEHRTIIELPKATESISRIAEILKENNTDEKTDYGFDRVYLTQIPDHDGIDSLYVVVPLGILLSAVHLAAWNWAFPSQVELWLWRVSSLSLLSTCFVFFLFRVSNLDDTVEKFAAYTSVVIYCIARVIILVQIFLCFRAMPESVYREVAWAQFIPHLS
;
A
#
# COMPACT_ATOMS: atom_id res chain seq x y z
N MET A 1 20.79 -8.64 -2.46
CA MET A 1 19.35 -8.33 -2.55
C MET A 1 18.54 -9.39 -3.32
N PHE A 2 19.16 -10.19 -4.19
CA PHE A 2 18.49 -11.20 -5.04
C PHE A 2 17.99 -12.50 -4.38
N SER A 3 18.44 -12.87 -3.17
CA SER A 3 17.98 -14.11 -2.50
C SER A 3 16.57 -13.99 -1.89
N LYS A 4 16.07 -12.76 -1.65
CA LYS A 4 14.70 -12.51 -1.18
C LYS A 4 13.66 -12.72 -2.29
N SER A 5 14.04 -12.48 -3.54
CA SER A 5 13.19 -12.71 -4.71
C SER A 5 12.89 -14.19 -4.93
N PHE A 6 13.78 -15.10 -4.49
CA PHE A 6 13.59 -16.54 -4.60
C PHE A 6 12.51 -17.08 -3.63
N VAL A 7 12.43 -16.55 -2.41
CA VAL A 7 11.37 -16.89 -1.45
C VAL A 7 10.02 -16.35 -1.93
N LEU A 8 10.02 -15.14 -2.51
CA LEU A 8 8.83 -14.55 -3.12
C LEU A 8 8.34 -15.38 -4.31
N PHE A 9 9.25 -15.86 -5.16
CA PHE A 9 8.93 -16.69 -6.33
C PHE A 9 8.41 -18.08 -5.93
N SER A 10 8.97 -18.70 -4.90
CA SER A 10 8.48 -19.97 -4.35
C SER A 10 7.13 -19.84 -3.64
N ALA A 11 6.89 -18.74 -2.92
CA ALA A 11 5.58 -18.43 -2.35
C ALA A 11 4.54 -18.18 -3.46
N LEU A 12 4.90 -17.46 -4.52
CA LEU A 12 4.06 -17.23 -5.70
C LEU A 12 3.75 -18.53 -6.46
N PHE A 13 4.72 -19.42 -6.64
CA PHE A 13 4.53 -20.71 -7.29
C PHE A 13 3.59 -21.64 -6.48
N ALA A 14 3.69 -21.61 -5.15
CA ALA A 14 2.73 -22.26 -4.26
C ALA A 14 1.34 -21.58 -4.30
N PHE A 15 1.29 -20.27 -4.50
CA PHE A 15 0.06 -19.46 -4.60
C PHE A 15 -0.67 -19.60 -5.95
N PHE A 16 0.04 -19.88 -7.05
CA PHE A 16 -0.58 -20.24 -8.32
C PHE A 16 -1.03 -21.70 -8.32
N SER A 17 -0.27 -22.60 -7.68
CA SER A 17 -0.70 -23.99 -7.45
C SER A 17 -1.91 -24.09 -6.51
N SER A 18 -2.13 -23.11 -5.62
CA SER A 18 -3.25 -23.11 -4.67
C SER A 18 -4.61 -22.73 -5.25
N ALA A 19 -4.62 -21.92 -6.32
CA ALA A 19 -5.85 -21.42 -6.92
C ALA A 19 -6.67 -22.51 -7.63
N GLN A 20 -6.08 -23.70 -7.85
CA GLN A 20 -6.75 -24.89 -8.39
C GLN A 20 -7.82 -25.47 -7.45
N ALA A 21 -7.78 -25.18 -6.14
CA ALA A 21 -8.63 -25.82 -5.13
C ALA A 21 -10.14 -25.49 -5.20
N ASN A 22 -10.55 -24.34 -5.78
CA ASN A 22 -11.98 -24.05 -5.96
C ASN A 22 -12.61 -24.83 -7.12
N THR A 23 -11.80 -25.40 -8.01
CA THR A 23 -12.27 -26.16 -9.19
C THR A 23 -12.70 -27.58 -8.80
N GLU A 24 -11.97 -28.21 -7.87
CA GLU A 24 -12.18 -29.61 -7.49
C GLU A 24 -13.42 -29.85 -6.62
N ALA A 25 -13.93 -28.82 -5.95
CA ALA A 25 -15.15 -28.92 -5.15
C ALA A 25 -16.43 -29.12 -6.00
N THR A 26 -16.38 -28.88 -7.32
CA THR A 26 -17.53 -29.06 -8.22
C THR A 26 -17.45 -30.35 -9.03
N SER A 27 -16.26 -30.95 -9.20
CA SER A 27 -16.06 -32.09 -10.10
C SER A 27 -16.30 -33.48 -9.48
N THR A 28 -16.50 -33.58 -8.17
CA THR A 28 -16.66 -34.90 -7.51
C THR A 28 -18.11 -35.36 -7.34
N SER A 29 -19.08 -34.78 -8.09
CA SER A 29 -20.48 -35.19 -8.01
C SER A 29 -21.17 -35.51 -9.34
N ILE A 30 -20.47 -35.61 -10.48
CA ILE A 30 -21.10 -35.97 -11.77
C ILE A 30 -20.29 -37.02 -12.54
N SER A 31 -20.48 -38.29 -12.16
CA SER A 31 -20.41 -39.54 -12.96
C SER A 31 -20.23 -40.72 -11.98
N THR A 32 -21.05 -41.77 -11.84
CA THR A 32 -22.10 -42.39 -12.67
C THR A 32 -22.88 -43.42 -11.81
N THR A 33 -24.20 -43.53 -12.07
CA THR A 33 -25.13 -44.70 -11.89
C THR A 33 -25.42 -45.31 -10.51
N ALA A 34 -26.64 -45.06 -9.96
CA ALA A 34 -27.74 -46.05 -9.78
C ALA A 34 -28.73 -45.72 -8.61
N SER A 35 -30.01 -45.57 -8.97
CA SER A 35 -31.30 -45.77 -8.24
C SER A 35 -31.62 -45.17 -6.84
N PRO A 36 -32.92 -44.89 -6.54
CA PRO A 36 -33.33 -44.00 -5.47
C PRO A 36 -33.69 -44.75 -4.17
N THR A 37 -33.08 -44.35 -3.06
CA THR A 37 -33.55 -44.60 -1.70
C THR A 37 -33.63 -43.27 -0.97
N PRO A 38 -34.74 -42.94 -0.27
CA PRO A 38 -34.87 -41.67 0.43
C PRO A 38 -34.17 -41.81 1.80
N THR A 39 -32.85 -41.93 1.78
CA THR A 39 -32.04 -41.70 2.97
C THR A 39 -31.52 -40.28 2.85
N SER A 40 -32.05 -39.41 3.72
CA SER A 40 -31.56 -38.05 3.93
C SER A 40 -30.04 -38.01 3.88
N SER A 41 -29.49 -37.54 2.77
CA SER A 41 -28.08 -37.16 2.68
C SER A 41 -27.78 -36.19 3.82
N PRO A 42 -26.65 -36.33 4.54
CA PRO A 42 -26.29 -35.39 5.58
C PRO A 42 -26.00 -34.06 4.91
N VAL A 43 -27.01 -33.20 4.81
CA VAL A 43 -26.85 -31.82 4.38
C VAL A 43 -25.93 -31.16 5.41
N SER A 44 -24.64 -31.08 5.09
CA SER A 44 -23.77 -29.95 5.36
C SER A 44 -24.02 -29.26 6.71
N LYS A 45 -23.57 -29.87 7.83
CA LYS A 45 -23.63 -29.25 9.17
C LYS A 45 -22.96 -27.88 9.22
N ILE A 46 -22.04 -27.60 8.30
CA ILE A 46 -21.25 -26.36 8.26
C ILE A 46 -22.12 -25.17 7.86
N CYS A 47 -22.98 -25.32 6.86
CA CYS A 47 -23.74 -24.19 6.32
C CYS A 47 -25.12 -24.03 6.97
N GLY A 48 -25.67 -25.09 7.57
CA GLY A 48 -26.95 -25.01 8.28
C GLY A 48 -28.05 -24.38 7.42
N SER A 49 -28.70 -23.34 7.93
CA SER A 49 -29.75 -22.60 7.21
C SER A 49 -29.24 -21.74 6.04
N ALA A 50 -27.92 -21.55 5.90
CA ALA A 50 -27.31 -20.78 4.82
C ALA A 50 -26.94 -21.63 3.60
N SER A 51 -27.28 -22.92 3.57
CA SER A 51 -27.04 -23.80 2.41
C SER A 51 -27.87 -23.35 1.20
N LEU A 52 -27.23 -23.25 0.04
CA LEU A 52 -27.86 -22.86 -1.23
C LEU A 52 -28.04 -24.03 -2.21
N GLY A 53 -27.65 -25.25 -1.80
CA GLY A 53 -27.51 -26.39 -2.71
C GLY A 53 -26.16 -26.40 -3.45
N ASP A 54 -25.88 -27.49 -4.17
CA ASP A 54 -24.68 -27.66 -5.01
C ASP A 54 -23.33 -27.42 -4.30
N GLY A 55 -23.26 -27.71 -3.00
CA GLY A 55 -22.05 -27.48 -2.20
C GLY A 55 -21.72 -26.00 -1.96
N LYS A 56 -22.69 -25.10 -2.17
CA LYS A 56 -22.56 -23.65 -1.94
C LYS A 56 -23.34 -23.17 -0.73
N CYS A 57 -22.84 -22.10 -0.14
CA CYS A 57 -23.37 -21.51 1.07
C CYS A 57 -23.36 -19.99 0.96
N GLY A 58 -24.42 -19.37 1.45
CA GLY A 58 -24.51 -17.92 1.57
C GLY A 58 -23.78 -17.42 2.82
N TRP A 59 -24.42 -16.46 3.51
CA TRP A 59 -23.89 -15.90 4.74
C TRP A 59 -23.98 -16.90 5.90
N VAL A 60 -22.83 -17.32 6.43
CA VAL A 60 -22.75 -18.26 7.57
C VAL A 60 -22.47 -17.46 8.84
N SER A 61 -23.46 -17.40 9.74
CA SER A 61 -23.37 -16.76 11.05
C SER A 61 -23.45 -17.80 12.19
N GLY A 62 -22.42 -17.86 13.06
CA GLY A 62 -22.47 -18.60 14.33
C GLY A 62 -22.19 -20.12 14.26
N SER A 63 -21.84 -20.67 15.44
CA SER A 63 -21.45 -22.05 15.84
C SER A 63 -20.48 -22.88 14.99
N SER A 64 -20.09 -22.46 13.80
CA SER A 64 -18.89 -22.96 13.14
C SER A 64 -17.66 -22.25 13.73
N THR A 65 -16.57 -23.00 13.93
CA THR A 65 -15.29 -22.42 14.38
C THR A 65 -14.72 -21.39 13.38
N ARG A 66 -15.17 -21.44 12.12
CA ARG A 66 -14.91 -20.45 11.07
C ARG A 66 -16.20 -20.04 10.35
N SER A 67 -16.50 -18.74 10.30
CA SER A 67 -17.74 -18.16 9.77
C SER A 67 -17.45 -17.03 8.77
N THR A 68 -18.48 -16.53 8.07
CA THR A 68 -18.30 -15.37 7.18
C THR A 68 -17.77 -14.16 7.94
N TYR A 69 -18.29 -13.92 9.15
CA TYR A 69 -17.85 -12.83 10.02
C TYR A 69 -16.37 -12.97 10.41
N SER A 70 -15.91 -14.17 10.79
CA SER A 70 -14.51 -14.36 11.19
C SER A 70 -13.53 -14.13 10.03
N ILE A 71 -13.89 -14.54 8.81
CA ILE A 71 -13.08 -14.30 7.61
C ILE A 71 -13.00 -12.79 7.32
N LEU A 72 -14.15 -12.10 7.31
CA LEU A 72 -14.21 -10.65 7.08
C LEU A 72 -13.40 -9.89 8.13
N TRP A 73 -13.57 -10.22 9.40
CA TRP A 73 -12.87 -9.55 10.50
C TRP A 73 -11.36 -9.79 10.45
N SER A 74 -10.92 -11.03 10.20
CA SER A 74 -9.49 -11.36 10.10
C SER A 74 -8.82 -10.58 8.96
N CYS A 75 -9.42 -10.55 7.78
CA CYS A 75 -8.88 -9.80 6.65
C CYS A 75 -8.93 -8.29 6.88
N PHE A 76 -10.04 -7.78 7.41
CA PHE A 76 -10.20 -6.37 7.74
C PHE A 76 -9.15 -5.91 8.77
N ALA A 77 -8.91 -6.69 9.82
CA ALA A 77 -7.91 -6.38 10.83
C ALA A 77 -6.50 -6.32 10.23
N VAL A 78 -6.13 -7.26 9.34
CA VAL A 78 -4.86 -7.23 8.63
C VAL A 78 -4.74 -5.98 7.76
N ILE A 79 -5.73 -5.69 6.92
CA ILE A 79 -5.74 -4.51 6.05
C ILE A 79 -5.63 -3.22 6.89
N LEU A 80 -6.40 -3.11 7.97
CA LEU A 80 -6.40 -1.94 8.84
C LEU A 80 -5.03 -1.74 9.52
N LEU A 81 -4.45 -2.80 10.08
CA LEU A 81 -3.14 -2.74 10.75
C LEU A 81 -2.01 -2.41 9.76
N CYS A 82 -2.00 -3.07 8.59
CA CYS A 82 -1.01 -2.82 7.55
C CYS A 82 -1.10 -1.40 7.02
N THR A 83 -2.29 -0.91 6.67
CA THR A 83 -2.46 0.45 6.12
C THR A 83 -2.18 1.53 7.16
N TYR A 84 -2.63 1.35 8.41
CA TYR A 84 -2.39 2.32 9.48
C TYR A 84 -0.90 2.54 9.78
N LYS A 85 -0.11 1.45 9.73
CA LYS A 85 1.33 1.50 10.01
C LYS A 85 2.18 1.88 8.82
N VAL A 86 1.85 1.40 7.63
CA VAL A 86 2.63 1.68 6.43
C VAL A 86 2.60 3.16 6.06
N ILE A 87 1.56 3.91 6.42
CA ILE A 87 1.43 5.31 5.98
C ILE A 87 2.26 6.25 6.87
N HIS A 88 3.43 6.65 6.35
CA HIS A 88 4.28 7.69 6.90
C HIS A 88 3.98 9.03 6.20
N LEU A 89 3.16 9.88 6.82
CA LEU A 89 2.84 11.20 6.27
C LEU A 89 3.98 12.20 6.46
N SER A 90 4.19 13.07 5.47
CA SER A 90 5.11 14.22 5.57
C SER A 90 4.64 15.23 6.63
N ILE A 91 5.59 16.05 7.11
CA ILE A 91 5.38 16.95 8.25
C ILE A 91 4.42 18.09 7.86
N CYS A 92 3.36 18.28 8.64
CA CYS A 92 2.28 19.27 8.39
C CYS A 92 2.79 20.71 8.41
N SER A 93 2.33 21.58 7.49
CA SER A 93 2.67 23.03 7.46
C SER A 93 2.43 23.72 8.80
N GLU A 94 3.20 24.79 9.05
CA GLU A 94 2.87 25.75 10.13
C GLU A 94 1.44 26.30 9.99
N ALA A 95 0.95 26.50 8.77
CA ALA A 95 -0.44 26.89 8.51
C ALA A 95 -1.46 25.81 8.90
N GLU A 96 -1.18 24.53 8.60
CA GLU A 96 -2.00 23.39 9.04
C GLU A 96 -1.96 23.20 10.57
N TYR A 97 -0.84 23.55 11.23
CA TYR A 97 -0.67 23.44 12.69
C TYR A 97 -1.34 24.58 13.47
N THR A 98 -1.24 25.82 12.97
CA THR A 98 -1.72 27.04 13.66
C THR A 98 -3.17 27.43 13.36
N ALA A 99 -3.84 26.70 12.46
CA ALA A 99 -5.23 26.98 12.11
C ALA A 99 -6.13 26.98 13.36
N THR A 100 -6.88 28.06 13.54
CA THR A 100 -7.67 28.36 14.74
C THR A 100 -9.03 27.63 14.69
N TRP A 101 -9.64 27.39 15.86
CA TRP A 101 -10.92 26.65 16.05
C TRP A 101 -12.10 27.00 15.11
N LYS A 102 -12.12 28.18 14.46
CA LYS A 102 -13.14 28.56 13.46
C LYS A 102 -12.86 28.03 12.03
N GLN A 103 -11.68 27.50 11.77
CA GLN A 103 -11.26 26.87 10.50
C GLN A 103 -10.75 25.45 10.81
N TRP A 104 -11.66 24.47 10.90
CA TRP A 104 -11.46 23.11 11.43
C TRP A 104 -10.13 22.40 11.04
N PRO A 105 -9.10 22.31 11.92
CA PRO A 105 -7.78 21.75 11.55
C PRO A 105 -7.34 20.50 12.34
N PHE A 106 -8.04 20.08 13.39
CA PHE A 106 -7.77 18.77 14.02
C PHE A 106 -8.34 17.59 13.21
N TYR A 107 -9.32 17.88 12.35
CA TYR A 107 -9.87 16.92 11.39
C TYR A 107 -8.91 16.71 10.20
N SER A 108 -8.09 17.70 9.80
CA SER A 108 -7.29 17.61 8.56
C SER A 108 -6.18 16.54 8.62
N LYS A 109 -5.36 16.47 9.70
CA LYS A 109 -4.27 15.47 9.82
C LYS A 109 -4.82 14.04 9.91
N LYS A 110 -5.83 13.83 10.75
CA LYS A 110 -6.48 12.51 10.91
C LYS A 110 -7.25 12.12 9.64
N LEU A 111 -7.99 13.03 9.02
CA LEU A 111 -8.64 12.77 7.73
C LEU A 111 -7.64 12.55 6.61
N LYS A 112 -6.50 13.24 6.60
CA LYS A 112 -5.42 13.01 5.63
C LYS A 112 -4.90 11.59 5.78
N LYS A 113 -4.63 11.15 7.01
CA LYS A 113 -4.24 9.76 7.28
C LYS A 113 -5.31 8.76 6.83
N VAL A 114 -6.58 8.99 7.15
CA VAL A 114 -7.69 8.14 6.71
C VAL A 114 -7.83 8.13 5.18
N LYS A 115 -7.73 9.28 4.52
CA LYS A 115 -7.71 9.40 3.06
C LYS A 115 -6.59 8.55 2.46
N TRP A 116 -5.38 8.63 3.01
CA TRP A 116 -4.26 7.80 2.57
C TRP A 116 -4.47 6.32 2.86
N MET A 117 -5.12 5.96 3.97
CA MET A 117 -5.51 4.56 4.24
C MET A 117 -6.50 4.05 3.19
N LEU A 118 -7.47 4.86 2.79
CA LEU A 118 -8.41 4.52 1.71
C LEU A 118 -7.70 4.37 0.36
N VAL A 119 -6.75 5.25 0.05
CA VAL A 119 -5.90 5.10 -1.15
C VAL A 119 -5.07 3.82 -1.09
N ALA A 120 -4.51 3.48 0.08
CA ALA A 120 -3.77 2.23 0.26
C ALA A 120 -4.65 0.99 0.12
N VAL A 121 -5.94 1.07 0.47
CA VAL A 121 -6.92 0.01 0.21
C VAL A 121 -7.29 -0.07 -1.27
N LEU A 122 -7.37 1.06 -1.98
CA LEU A 122 -7.74 1.07 -3.41
C LEU A 122 -6.57 0.65 -4.31
N ALA A 123 -5.36 1.09 -3.98
CA ALA A 123 -4.16 1.00 -4.81
C ALA A 123 -2.89 0.77 -3.96
N PRO A 124 -2.75 -0.40 -3.30
CA PRO A 124 -1.63 -0.70 -2.42
C PRO A 124 -0.26 -0.70 -3.13
N GLU A 125 -0.20 -1.11 -4.39
CA GLU A 125 1.00 -1.07 -5.22
C GLU A 125 1.44 0.35 -5.56
N VAL A 126 0.49 1.28 -5.69
CA VAL A 126 0.82 2.69 -5.91
C VAL A 126 1.50 3.23 -4.66
N VAL A 127 0.96 2.95 -3.46
CA VAL A 127 1.60 3.34 -2.19
C VAL A 127 3.00 2.74 -2.06
N ALA A 128 3.19 1.47 -2.46
CA ALA A 128 4.52 0.87 -2.50
C ALA A 128 5.45 1.55 -3.52
N SER A 129 4.96 1.95 -4.70
CA SER A 129 5.72 2.77 -5.65
C SER A 129 6.16 4.10 -5.04
N CYS A 130 5.25 4.79 -4.35
CA CYS A 130 5.53 6.06 -3.70
C CYS A 130 6.67 5.90 -2.70
N SER A 131 6.65 4.81 -1.93
CA SER A 131 7.74 4.54 -0.99
C SER A 131 9.11 4.34 -1.66
N CYS A 132 9.12 3.84 -2.90
CA CYS A 132 10.34 3.71 -3.69
C CYS A 132 10.84 5.08 -4.16
N ASP A 133 9.96 5.90 -4.73
CA ASP A 133 10.28 7.27 -5.16
C ASP A 133 10.87 8.10 -4.01
N GLU A 134 10.22 8.05 -2.84
CA GLU A 134 10.69 8.77 -1.67
C GLU A 134 12.03 8.23 -1.14
N TRP A 135 12.23 6.91 -1.18
CA TRP A 135 13.50 6.31 -0.77
C TRP A 135 14.65 6.71 -1.70
N LEU A 136 14.40 6.76 -3.01
CA LEU A 136 15.37 7.21 -4.00
C LEU A 136 15.70 8.69 -3.84
N ALA A 137 14.69 9.54 -3.61
CA ALA A 137 14.88 10.95 -3.32
C ALA A 137 15.71 11.17 -2.05
N ALA A 138 15.39 10.47 -0.96
CA ALA A 138 16.18 10.50 0.28
C ALA A 138 17.61 9.98 0.05
N LYS A 139 17.78 8.91 -0.73
CA LYS A 139 19.10 8.38 -1.08
C LYS A 139 19.91 9.39 -1.89
N SER A 140 19.30 10.12 -2.82
CA SER A 140 19.92 11.18 -3.60
C SER A 140 20.45 12.30 -2.69
N ILE A 141 19.60 12.80 -1.77
CA ILE A 141 19.99 13.80 -0.76
C ILE A 141 21.19 13.31 0.06
N ARG A 142 21.16 12.05 0.53
CA ARG A 142 22.26 11.46 1.30
C ARG A 142 23.56 11.40 0.51
N LEU A 143 23.51 10.98 -0.76
CA LEU A 143 24.71 10.86 -1.59
C LEU A 143 25.32 12.24 -1.89
N GLU A 144 24.48 13.23 -2.14
CA GLU A 144 24.89 14.62 -2.38
C GLU A 144 25.52 15.27 -1.13
N MET A 145 24.94 15.05 0.05
CA MET A 145 25.56 15.52 1.30
C MET A 145 26.93 14.86 1.54
N LYS A 146 27.03 13.55 1.28
CA LYS A 146 28.28 12.82 1.44
C LYS A 146 29.35 13.25 0.44
N SER A 147 28.98 13.60 -0.80
CA SER A 147 29.94 14.09 -1.79
C SER A 147 30.51 15.46 -1.41
N LYS A 148 29.74 16.27 -0.68
CA LYS A 148 30.19 17.54 -0.08
C LYS A 148 30.98 17.36 1.23
N GLY A 149 31.16 16.13 1.72
CA GLY A 149 31.90 15.84 2.95
C GLY A 149 31.05 15.81 4.23
N TYR A 150 29.73 15.98 4.12
CA TYR A 150 28.83 16.04 5.28
C TYR A 150 28.31 14.67 5.71
N PRO A 151 28.24 14.39 7.03
CA PRO A 151 27.62 13.17 7.52
C PRO A 151 26.10 13.22 7.29
N CYS A 152 25.59 12.26 6.52
CA CYS A 152 24.15 12.10 6.30
C CYS A 152 23.73 10.63 6.40
N SER A 153 22.85 10.34 7.35
CA SER A 153 22.19 9.04 7.47
C SER A 153 20.98 8.96 6.54
N MET A 154 20.36 7.78 6.41
CA MET A 154 19.06 7.70 5.72
C MET A 154 17.94 8.36 6.52
N VAL A 155 18.03 8.37 7.86
CA VAL A 155 17.01 8.97 8.73
C VAL A 155 16.97 10.48 8.53
N LEU A 156 18.13 11.14 8.58
CA LEU A 156 18.26 12.56 8.32
C LEU A 156 17.83 12.91 6.90
N ALA A 157 18.22 12.12 5.90
CA ALA A 157 17.81 12.37 4.51
C ALA A 157 16.29 12.26 4.30
N PHE A 158 15.64 11.26 4.89
CA PHE A 158 14.18 11.17 4.89
C PHE A 158 13.53 12.34 5.63
N TYR A 159 14.11 12.76 6.76
CA TYR A 159 13.62 13.91 7.52
C TYR A 159 13.67 15.19 6.69
N ILE A 160 14.77 15.44 5.98
CA ILE A 160 14.93 16.57 5.04
C ILE A 160 13.88 16.47 3.92
N TYR A 161 13.74 15.29 3.29
CA TYR A 161 12.77 15.05 2.23
C TYR A 161 11.32 15.34 2.68
N MET A 162 10.97 14.94 3.90
CA MET A 162 9.65 15.17 4.51
C MET A 162 9.36 16.64 4.87
N GLY A 163 10.32 17.55 4.64
CA GLY A 163 10.22 18.96 5.03
C GLY A 163 10.52 19.19 6.50
N GLY A 164 11.39 18.38 7.10
CA GLY A 164 11.77 18.49 8.51
C GLY A 164 12.60 19.71 8.86
N LEU A 165 13.10 20.45 7.89
CA LEU A 165 13.91 21.65 8.11
C LEU A 165 13.14 22.92 7.74
N ALA A 166 13.32 23.97 8.53
CA ALA A 166 12.79 25.29 8.21
C ALA A 166 13.80 26.38 8.58
N ILE A 167 13.78 27.50 7.86
CA ILE A 167 14.64 28.66 8.13
C ILE A 167 13.82 29.75 8.79
N ARG A 168 14.38 30.37 9.82
CA ARG A 168 13.79 31.57 10.43
C ARG A 168 14.35 32.82 9.77
N THR A 169 13.48 33.60 9.15
CA THR A 169 13.77 34.91 8.54
C THR A 169 13.08 36.02 9.33
N SER A 170 13.52 37.27 9.17
CA SER A 170 12.88 38.46 9.77
C SER A 170 11.40 38.62 9.37
N SER A 171 10.99 38.07 8.22
CA SER A 171 9.62 38.08 7.72
C SER A 171 8.78 36.84 8.08
N GLY A 172 9.33 35.87 8.82
CA GLY A 172 8.66 34.61 9.17
C GLY A 172 9.50 33.36 8.90
N THR A 173 8.87 32.19 9.00
CA THR A 173 9.53 30.88 8.82
C THR A 173 9.32 30.38 7.39
N ILE A 174 10.41 29.97 6.71
CA ILE A 174 10.39 29.42 5.35
C ILE A 174 10.71 27.92 5.41
N LEU A 175 9.89 27.10 4.75
CA LEU A 175 10.08 25.65 4.70
C LEU A 175 11.19 25.28 3.70
N ILE A 176 12.09 24.39 4.11
CA ILE A 176 13.09 23.79 3.23
C ILE A 176 12.58 22.43 2.74
N ARG A 177 12.29 22.33 1.44
CA ARG A 177 11.99 21.06 0.75
C ARG A 177 13.17 20.60 -0.12
N HIS A 178 13.03 19.45 -0.77
CA HIS A 178 14.10 18.78 -1.53
C HIS A 178 14.93 19.72 -2.42
N LYS A 179 14.32 20.57 -3.27
CA LYS A 179 15.07 21.46 -4.18
C LYS A 179 15.70 22.65 -3.43
N ALA A 180 14.98 23.19 -2.45
CA ALA A 180 15.42 24.28 -1.58
C ALA A 180 16.62 23.90 -0.70
N TYR A 181 16.73 22.64 -0.30
CA TYR A 181 17.84 22.14 0.50
C TYR A 181 19.20 22.27 -0.22
N LYS A 182 19.22 22.09 -1.55
CA LYS A 182 20.45 22.21 -2.34
C LYS A 182 21.04 23.62 -2.26
N ALA A 183 20.19 24.62 -2.48
CA ALA A 183 20.57 26.03 -2.38
C ALA A 183 21.10 26.39 -0.98
N LEU A 184 20.56 25.75 0.06
CA LEU A 184 21.04 25.92 1.43
C LEU A 184 22.45 25.31 1.64
N MET A 185 22.71 24.14 1.05
CA MET A 185 24.02 23.47 1.15
C MET A 185 25.10 24.08 0.23
N ASP A 186 24.73 24.92 -0.73
CA ASP A 186 25.70 25.61 -1.59
C ASP A 186 26.31 26.84 -0.89
N ILE A 187 25.68 27.34 0.18
CA ILE A 187 26.13 28.52 0.93
C ILE A 187 26.78 28.19 2.27
N ASP A 188 26.87 26.93 2.64
CA ASP A 188 27.46 26.52 3.91
C ASP A 188 29.00 26.57 3.85
N GLU A 189 29.56 27.77 3.70
CA GLU A 189 31.01 27.98 3.56
C GLU A 189 31.81 27.68 4.85
N ARG A 190 31.13 27.60 6.00
CA ARG A 190 31.73 27.44 7.34
C ARG A 190 31.18 26.27 8.15
N ASP A 191 30.38 25.41 7.53
CA ASP A 191 29.68 24.31 8.19
C ASP A 191 28.71 24.76 9.32
N ASP A 192 28.33 26.04 9.32
CA ASP A 192 27.43 26.65 10.30
C ASP A 192 26.00 26.12 10.19
N ILE A 193 25.57 25.76 8.97
CA ILE A 193 24.25 25.19 8.72
C ILE A 193 24.25 23.71 9.07
N VAL A 194 25.28 22.96 8.65
CA VAL A 194 25.43 21.54 8.95
C VAL A 194 25.54 21.29 10.45
N ALA A 195 26.19 22.18 11.20
CA ALA A 195 26.26 22.10 12.67
C ALA A 195 24.89 22.20 13.37
N GLN A 196 23.88 22.77 12.71
CA GLN A 196 22.51 22.90 13.23
C GLN A 196 21.60 21.73 12.82
N LEU A 197 22.07 20.80 11.98
CA LEU A 197 21.28 19.65 11.59
C LEU A 197 21.06 18.69 12.78
N PRO A 198 19.84 18.15 12.95
CA PRO A 198 19.56 17.25 14.05
C PRO A 198 20.27 15.91 13.88
N TYR A 199 20.71 15.30 14.98
CA TYR A 199 21.23 13.94 14.96
C TYR A 199 20.09 12.92 14.76
N ASP A 200 20.45 11.72 14.30
CA ASP A 200 19.47 10.64 14.11
C ASP A 200 18.65 10.34 15.38
N GLN A 201 19.29 10.42 16.55
CA GLN A 201 18.64 10.21 17.84
C GLN A 201 17.57 11.28 18.11
N ASP A 202 17.87 12.56 17.85
CA ASP A 202 16.91 13.66 18.04
C ASP A 202 15.68 13.51 17.14
N ILE A 203 15.87 12.97 15.93
CA ILE A 203 14.78 12.72 14.98
C ILE A 203 13.95 11.52 15.44
N LEU A 204 14.60 10.43 15.84
CA LEU A 204 13.95 9.20 16.26
C LEU A 204 13.19 9.35 17.59
N ASP A 205 13.69 10.19 18.51
CA ASP A 205 12.98 10.52 19.75
C ASP A 205 11.68 11.29 19.50
N ARG A 206 11.62 12.04 18.39
CA ARG A 206 10.38 12.71 17.93
C ARG A 206 9.45 11.79 17.13
N SER A 207 9.96 10.64 16.68
CA SER A 207 9.20 9.66 15.91
C SER A 207 8.29 8.86 16.83
N LYS A 208 6.97 8.93 16.63
CA LYS A 208 5.98 8.22 17.46
C LYS A 208 5.80 6.77 17.02
N THR A 209 6.90 6.05 16.83
CA THR A 209 6.89 4.66 16.37
C THR A 209 6.40 3.75 17.49
N ASP A 210 5.13 3.36 17.46
CA ASP A 210 4.60 2.37 18.38
C ASP A 210 4.95 0.94 17.91
N SER A 211 5.92 0.32 18.59
CA SER A 211 6.44 -1.02 18.33
C SER A 211 5.39 -2.13 18.49
N LEU A 212 4.42 -1.97 19.41
CA LEU A 212 3.41 -3.01 19.67
C LEU A 212 2.51 -3.23 18.45
N THR A 213 2.02 -2.14 17.87
CA THR A 213 1.15 -2.24 16.69
C THR A 213 1.89 -2.80 15.47
N VAL A 214 3.21 -2.62 15.35
CA VAL A 214 4.03 -3.26 14.29
C VAL A 214 4.11 -4.78 14.50
N VAL A 215 4.40 -5.22 15.73
CA VAL A 215 4.43 -6.64 16.08
C VAL A 215 3.06 -7.28 15.81
N LEU A 216 1.97 -6.62 16.20
CA LEU A 216 0.61 -7.08 15.92
C LEU A 216 0.32 -7.17 14.42
N ALA A 217 0.68 -6.15 13.63
CA ALA A 217 0.50 -6.17 12.18
C ALA A 217 1.25 -7.35 11.52
N CYS A 218 2.50 -7.59 11.92
CA CYS A 218 3.30 -8.71 11.43
C CYS A 218 2.68 -10.05 11.83
N MET A 219 2.30 -10.21 13.10
CA MET A 219 1.70 -11.45 13.60
C MET A 219 0.40 -11.79 12.87
N GLN A 220 -0.50 -10.80 12.71
CA GLN A 220 -1.77 -10.98 12.00
C GLN A 220 -1.56 -11.30 10.52
N SER A 221 -0.61 -10.63 9.86
CA SER A 221 -0.27 -10.89 8.46
C SER A 221 0.30 -12.30 8.26
N ILE A 222 1.23 -12.72 9.11
CA ILE A 222 1.82 -14.07 9.08
C ILE A 222 0.73 -15.11 9.31
N TRP A 223 -0.12 -14.91 10.32
CA TRP A 223 -1.21 -15.83 10.64
C TRP A 223 -2.15 -16.04 9.44
N LEU A 224 -2.58 -14.96 8.79
CA LEU A 224 -3.43 -15.04 7.61
C LEU A 224 -2.76 -15.79 6.45
N VAL A 225 -1.48 -15.51 6.19
CA VAL A 225 -0.72 -16.18 5.12
C VAL A 225 -0.55 -17.68 5.42
N VAL A 226 -0.22 -18.04 6.66
CA VAL A 226 -0.09 -19.44 7.08
C VAL A 226 -1.43 -20.17 6.96
N GLN A 227 -2.55 -19.53 7.32
CA GLN A 227 -3.88 -20.09 7.11
C GLN A 227 -4.15 -20.33 5.62
N CYS A 228 -3.88 -19.35 4.74
CA CYS A 228 -4.06 -19.53 3.29
C CYS A 228 -3.21 -20.68 2.72
N ILE A 229 -1.97 -20.84 3.19
CA ILE A 229 -1.09 -21.96 2.81
C ILE A 229 -1.65 -23.28 3.34
N GLY A 230 -2.10 -23.34 4.59
CA GLY A 230 -2.71 -24.55 5.15
C GLY A 230 -3.94 -24.99 4.36
N ARG A 231 -4.80 -24.03 4.00
CA ARG A 231 -5.99 -24.28 3.18
C ARG A 231 -5.67 -24.82 1.79
N THR A 232 -4.61 -24.28 1.18
CA THR A 232 -4.06 -24.75 -0.09
C THR A 232 -3.65 -26.22 0.00
N VAL A 233 -2.85 -26.57 1.02
CA VAL A 233 -2.28 -27.90 1.18
C VAL A 233 -3.38 -28.94 1.44
N GLU A 234 -4.45 -28.56 2.12
CA GLU A 234 -5.61 -29.42 2.39
C GLU A 234 -6.65 -29.45 1.25
N GLY A 235 -6.42 -28.73 0.15
CA GLY A 235 -7.36 -28.66 -0.99
C GLY A 235 -8.69 -27.98 -0.64
N THR A 236 -8.70 -27.08 0.35
CA THR A 236 -9.90 -26.34 0.75
C THR A 236 -9.98 -24.98 0.06
N ALA A 237 -11.20 -24.52 -0.20
CA ALA A 237 -11.42 -23.24 -0.88
C ALA A 237 -10.82 -22.06 -0.11
N ILE A 238 -10.23 -21.09 -0.78
CA ILE A 238 -9.78 -19.83 -0.21
C ILE A 238 -10.75 -18.73 -0.65
N SER A 239 -11.16 -17.84 0.26
CA SER A 239 -12.01 -16.71 -0.14
C SER A 239 -11.21 -15.69 -0.96
N GLU A 240 -11.86 -15.01 -1.90
CA GLU A 240 -11.25 -13.95 -2.72
C GLU A 240 -10.68 -12.84 -1.83
N LEU A 241 -11.30 -12.58 -0.68
CA LEU A 241 -10.85 -11.58 0.28
C LEU A 241 -9.53 -11.98 0.94
N GLU A 242 -9.41 -13.23 1.40
CA GLU A 242 -8.16 -13.74 1.98
C GLU A 242 -7.03 -13.70 0.96
N LEU A 243 -7.30 -14.17 -0.26
CA LEU A 243 -6.36 -14.18 -1.36
C LEU A 243 -5.88 -12.76 -1.70
N SER A 244 -6.81 -11.81 -1.82
CA SER A 244 -6.50 -10.41 -2.11
C SER A 244 -5.71 -9.77 -0.96
N THR A 245 -6.06 -10.10 0.29
CA THR A 245 -5.38 -9.59 1.49
C THR A 245 -3.91 -10.04 1.54
N CYS A 246 -3.58 -11.26 1.09
CA CYS A 246 -2.17 -11.66 0.91
C CYS A 246 -1.42 -10.73 -0.06
N GLY A 247 -2.07 -10.27 -1.13
CA GLY A 247 -1.53 -9.26 -2.05
C GLY A 247 -1.30 -7.90 -1.38
N PHE A 248 -2.25 -7.44 -0.54
CA PHE A 248 -2.09 -6.24 0.27
C PHE A 248 -0.90 -6.34 1.24
N VAL A 249 -0.74 -7.48 1.89
CA VAL A 249 0.39 -7.76 2.79
C VAL A 249 1.71 -7.62 2.03
N LEU A 250 1.81 -8.18 0.82
CA LEU A 250 3.03 -8.06 0.00
C LEU A 250 3.40 -6.59 -0.28
N CYS A 251 2.44 -5.77 -0.73
CA CYS A 251 2.69 -4.36 -1.01
C CYS A 251 3.06 -3.59 0.26
N SER A 252 2.39 -3.89 1.37
CA SER A 252 2.65 -3.30 2.68
C SER A 252 4.06 -3.61 3.18
N LEU A 253 4.52 -4.85 3.00
CA LEU A 253 5.89 -5.27 3.35
C LEU A 253 6.94 -4.56 2.50
N THR A 254 6.70 -4.41 1.19
CA THR A 254 7.59 -3.65 0.30
C THR A 254 7.67 -2.20 0.73
N ALA A 255 6.52 -1.56 0.96
CA ALA A 255 6.47 -0.17 1.41
C ALA A 255 7.18 0.03 2.75
N TYR A 256 6.95 -0.87 3.71
CA TYR A 256 7.60 -0.85 5.01
C TYR A 256 9.12 -1.05 4.91
N ALA A 257 9.60 -1.92 4.01
CA ALA A 257 11.03 -2.13 3.81
C ALA A 257 11.72 -0.88 3.22
N LEU A 258 11.07 -0.18 2.29
CA LEU A 258 11.57 1.06 1.69
C LEU A 258 11.53 2.24 2.68
N TRP A 259 10.51 2.29 3.54
CA TRP A 259 10.36 3.30 4.58
C TRP A 259 10.96 2.95 5.94
N TRP A 260 11.79 1.91 6.03
CA TRP A 260 12.37 1.48 7.31
C TRP A 260 13.09 2.61 8.08
N ASN A 261 13.77 3.51 7.35
CA ASN A 261 14.47 4.65 7.96
C ASN A 261 13.66 5.95 7.97
N LYS A 262 12.42 5.95 7.47
CA LYS A 262 11.58 7.15 7.41
C LYS A 262 10.95 7.39 8.80
N PRO A 263 11.15 8.55 9.44
CA PRO A 263 10.52 8.87 10.71
C PRO A 263 8.98 8.78 10.63
N TYR A 264 8.33 8.35 11.71
CA TYR A 264 6.88 8.17 11.78
C TYR A 264 6.22 9.25 12.65
N ASP A 265 5.22 9.94 12.08
CA ASP A 265 4.36 10.89 12.79
C ASP A 265 5.12 12.00 13.55
N VAL A 266 6.19 12.50 12.95
CA VAL A 266 6.96 13.64 13.49
C VAL A 266 6.15 14.94 13.32
N GLU A 267 5.98 15.68 14.41
CA GLU A 267 5.15 16.89 14.43
C GLU A 267 5.94 18.18 14.28
N HIS A 268 7.18 18.20 14.76
CA HIS A 268 7.99 19.42 14.82
C HIS A 268 9.17 19.38 13.85
N ARG A 269 9.39 20.52 13.22
CA ARG A 269 10.51 20.81 12.33
C ARG A 269 11.70 21.29 13.14
N THR A 270 12.90 21.07 12.65
CA THR A 270 14.10 21.73 13.14
C THR A 270 14.25 23.08 12.45
N ILE A 271 14.38 24.13 13.26
CA ILE A 271 14.56 25.51 12.78
C ILE A 271 16.06 25.78 12.68
N ILE A 272 16.51 26.13 11.49
CA ILE A 272 17.86 26.59 11.19
C ILE A 272 17.87 28.11 11.28
N GLU A 273 18.77 28.65 12.10
CA GLU A 273 19.06 30.07 12.17
C GLU A 273 20.18 30.40 11.18
N LEU A 274 19.89 31.29 10.24
CA LEU A 274 20.92 31.80 9.33
C LEU A 274 21.74 32.89 10.04
N PRO A 275 23.06 32.96 9.79
CA PRO A 275 23.89 34.08 10.26
C PRO A 275 23.30 35.44 9.84
N LYS A 276 23.61 36.50 10.58
CA LYS A 276 23.11 37.87 10.29
C LYS A 276 23.33 38.23 8.81
N ALA A 277 22.29 38.82 8.21
CA ALA A 277 22.11 38.96 6.77
C ALA A 277 23.34 39.49 6.01
N THR A 278 23.99 38.59 5.27
CA THR A 278 24.80 38.92 4.09
C THR A 278 23.89 38.96 2.87
N GLU A 279 24.24 39.73 1.83
CA GLU A 279 23.47 39.88 0.57
C GLU A 279 23.09 38.52 -0.08
N SER A 280 23.97 37.51 0.05
CA SER A 280 23.73 36.13 -0.41
C SER A 280 22.55 35.44 0.31
N ILE A 281 22.36 35.70 1.61
CA ILE A 281 21.32 35.09 2.44
C ILE A 281 19.95 35.68 2.11
N SER A 282 19.87 36.99 1.85
CA SER A 282 18.62 37.63 1.42
C SER A 282 18.16 37.13 0.05
N ARG A 283 19.10 36.94 -0.89
CA ARG A 283 18.80 36.40 -2.23
C ARG A 283 18.27 34.96 -2.16
N ILE A 284 18.78 34.16 -1.24
CA ILE A 284 18.29 32.79 -1.02
C ILE A 284 16.94 32.80 -0.31
N ALA A 285 16.72 33.67 0.67
CA ALA A 285 15.40 33.82 1.26
C ALA A 285 14.35 34.19 0.19
N GLU A 286 14.71 34.99 -0.81
CA GLU A 286 13.86 35.28 -1.97
C GLU A 286 13.66 34.05 -2.88
N ILE A 287 14.73 33.34 -3.29
CA ILE A 287 14.63 32.10 -4.09
C ILE A 287 13.77 31.05 -3.36
N LEU A 288 13.96 30.89 -2.05
CA LEU A 288 13.20 29.97 -1.22
C LEU A 288 11.74 30.40 -1.08
N LYS A 289 11.49 31.71 -1.03
CA LYS A 289 10.13 32.26 -0.97
C LYS A 289 9.43 32.10 -2.31
N GLU A 290 10.11 32.34 -3.43
CA GLU A 290 9.62 32.17 -4.80
C GLU A 290 9.26 30.69 -5.06
N ASN A 291 10.19 29.78 -4.76
CA ASN A 291 9.96 28.33 -4.86
C ASN A 291 8.82 27.84 -3.93
N ASN A 292 8.62 28.46 -2.76
CA ASN A 292 7.49 28.12 -1.88
C ASN A 292 6.16 28.80 -2.30
N THR A 293 6.18 29.95 -2.98
CA THR A 293 4.96 30.65 -3.40
C THR A 293 4.29 30.01 -4.60
N ASP A 294 5.04 29.43 -5.53
CA ASP A 294 4.50 28.55 -6.59
C ASP A 294 3.92 27.24 -6.01
N GLU A 295 4.29 26.89 -4.76
CA GLU A 295 3.85 25.70 -4.03
C GLU A 295 2.70 25.97 -3.02
N LYS A 296 2.05 27.14 -3.02
CA LYS A 296 0.84 27.37 -2.17
C LYS A 296 -0.32 26.40 -2.48
N THR A 297 -0.25 25.65 -3.58
CA THR A 297 -1.19 24.59 -4.00
C THR A 297 -0.79 23.18 -3.56
N ASP A 298 0.33 22.99 -2.86
CA ASP A 298 1.03 21.70 -2.79
C ASP A 298 0.57 20.73 -1.68
N TYR A 299 -0.54 21.02 -1.03
CA TYR A 299 -1.18 20.08 -0.08
C TYR A 299 -2.19 19.15 -0.76
N GLY A 300 -2.48 19.39 -2.04
CA GLY A 300 -3.37 18.59 -2.86
C GLY A 300 -2.62 17.49 -3.61
N PHE A 301 -3.21 16.30 -3.61
CA PHE A 301 -2.90 15.18 -4.51
C PHE A 301 -2.88 15.59 -6.01
N ASP A 302 -3.34 16.80 -6.35
CA ASP A 302 -3.60 17.28 -7.71
C ASP A 302 -2.38 17.47 -8.61
N ARG A 303 -1.15 17.66 -8.08
CA ARG A 303 0.06 17.80 -8.94
C ARG A 303 1.19 16.81 -8.71
N VAL A 304 1.27 16.17 -7.54
CA VAL A 304 2.34 15.19 -7.24
C VAL A 304 2.27 13.95 -8.14
N TYR A 305 1.09 13.60 -8.68
CA TYR A 305 0.96 12.41 -9.55
C TYR A 305 0.63 12.67 -11.02
N LEU A 306 0.03 13.82 -11.37
CA LEU A 306 -0.31 14.11 -12.78
C LEU A 306 0.71 14.99 -13.50
N THR A 307 1.58 15.70 -12.77
CA THR A 307 2.53 16.66 -13.39
C THR A 307 3.94 16.67 -12.78
N GLN A 308 4.24 15.81 -11.82
CA GLN A 308 5.60 15.65 -11.29
C GLN A 308 6.06 14.20 -11.45
N ILE A 309 6.27 13.78 -12.71
CA ILE A 309 7.47 13.01 -13.02
C ILE A 309 8.60 13.99 -12.66
N PRO A 310 9.37 13.75 -11.59
CA PRO A 310 10.51 14.60 -11.31
C PRO A 310 11.41 14.55 -12.55
N ASP A 311 11.97 15.69 -12.94
CA ASP A 311 13.00 15.86 -13.98
C ASP A 311 14.29 15.05 -13.72
N HIS A 312 14.25 14.13 -12.75
CA HIS A 312 15.22 13.10 -12.50
C HIS A 312 14.51 11.76 -12.66
N ASP A 313 14.64 11.17 -13.85
CA ASP A 313 14.43 9.75 -14.16
C ASP A 313 13.35 9.04 -13.32
N GLY A 314 12.06 9.27 -13.59
CA GLY A 314 10.93 8.44 -13.10
C GLY A 314 11.00 6.95 -13.52
N ILE A 315 12.16 6.52 -14.00
CA ILE A 315 12.54 5.20 -14.47
C ILE A 315 12.66 4.23 -13.29
N ASP A 316 13.02 4.70 -12.09
CA ASP A 316 13.42 3.80 -10.98
C ASP A 316 12.25 3.20 -10.19
N SER A 317 11.14 3.93 -9.95
CA SER A 317 9.97 3.37 -9.26
C SER A 317 9.08 2.49 -10.13
N LEU A 318 9.17 2.64 -11.46
CA LEU A 318 8.54 1.74 -12.42
C LEU A 318 8.99 0.29 -12.22
N TYR A 319 10.27 0.07 -11.86
CA TYR A 319 10.81 -1.25 -11.53
C TYR A 319 10.23 -1.89 -10.27
N VAL A 320 9.50 -1.13 -9.45
CA VAL A 320 8.80 -1.64 -8.27
C VAL A 320 7.30 -1.77 -8.54
N VAL A 321 6.67 -0.73 -9.09
CA VAL A 321 5.22 -0.70 -9.32
C VAL A 321 4.77 -1.71 -10.37
N VAL A 322 5.51 -1.87 -11.47
CA VAL A 322 5.11 -2.78 -12.55
C VAL A 322 5.17 -4.24 -12.08
N PRO A 323 6.27 -4.73 -11.46
CA PRO A 323 6.27 -6.08 -10.89
C PRO A 323 5.20 -6.28 -9.83
N LEU A 324 5.02 -5.36 -8.87
CA LEU A 324 3.98 -5.49 -7.85
C LEU A 324 2.56 -5.50 -8.45
N GLY A 325 2.30 -4.64 -9.44
CA GLY A 325 1.04 -4.58 -10.17
C GLY A 325 0.76 -5.85 -10.95
N ILE A 326 1.77 -6.43 -11.60
CA ILE A 326 1.68 -7.74 -12.26
C ILE A 326 1.37 -8.83 -11.23
N LEU A 327 2.08 -8.85 -10.09
CA LEU A 327 1.85 -9.85 -9.04
C LEU A 327 0.42 -9.77 -8.48
N LEU A 328 -0.07 -8.57 -8.17
CA LEU A 328 -1.45 -8.36 -7.73
C LEU A 328 -2.47 -8.73 -8.80
N SER A 329 -2.23 -8.37 -10.06
CA SER A 329 -3.11 -8.74 -11.17
C SER A 329 -3.16 -10.26 -11.32
N ALA A 330 -2.02 -10.92 -11.15
CA ALA A 330 -1.92 -12.36 -11.25
C ALA A 330 -2.61 -13.08 -10.08
N VAL A 331 -2.63 -12.51 -8.87
CA VAL A 331 -3.47 -12.97 -7.75
C VAL A 331 -4.95 -12.99 -8.15
N HIS A 332 -5.46 -11.93 -8.78
CA HIS A 332 -6.86 -11.88 -9.23
C HIS A 332 -7.14 -12.83 -10.41
N LEU A 333 -6.19 -12.95 -11.34
CA LEU A 333 -6.27 -13.91 -12.45
C LEU A 333 -6.18 -15.37 -11.98
N ALA A 334 -5.58 -15.65 -10.84
CA ALA A 334 -5.57 -17.01 -10.28
C ALA A 334 -6.99 -17.52 -10.01
N ALA A 335 -7.93 -16.63 -9.68
CA ALA A 335 -9.35 -16.93 -9.50
C ALA A 335 -10.14 -17.02 -10.83
N TRP A 336 -9.48 -17.18 -11.99
CA TRP A 336 -10.14 -17.15 -13.31
C TRP A 336 -11.29 -18.13 -13.48
N ASN A 337 -11.17 -19.32 -12.88
CA ASN A 337 -12.14 -20.42 -12.98
C ASN A 337 -12.96 -20.61 -11.70
N TRP A 338 -12.92 -19.65 -10.77
CA TRP A 338 -13.71 -19.75 -9.54
C TRP A 338 -15.20 -19.57 -9.82
N ALA A 339 -16.02 -20.15 -8.95
CA ALA A 339 -17.47 -20.03 -9.05
C ALA A 339 -17.94 -18.71 -8.45
N PHE A 340 -18.57 -17.87 -9.25
CA PHE A 340 -19.23 -16.63 -8.80
C PHE A 340 -20.75 -16.84 -8.68
N PRO A 341 -21.48 -15.98 -7.94
CA PRO A 341 -22.93 -16.12 -7.78
C PRO A 341 -23.70 -15.98 -9.11
N SER A 342 -23.16 -15.24 -10.08
CA SER A 342 -23.74 -15.09 -11.42
C SER A 342 -22.67 -15.04 -12.52
N GLN A 343 -23.10 -15.30 -13.77
CA GLN A 343 -22.21 -15.19 -14.94
C GLN A 343 -21.75 -13.75 -15.20
N VAL A 344 -22.60 -12.76 -14.91
CA VAL A 344 -22.24 -11.34 -15.05
C VAL A 344 -21.11 -10.98 -14.08
N GLU A 345 -21.18 -11.44 -12.83
CA GLU A 345 -20.15 -11.21 -11.82
C GLU A 345 -18.81 -11.87 -12.20
N LEU A 346 -18.86 -13.10 -12.74
CA LEU A 346 -17.67 -13.76 -13.26
C LEU A 346 -17.01 -12.97 -14.39
N TRP A 347 -17.80 -12.47 -15.35
CA TRP A 347 -17.25 -11.68 -16.45
C TRP A 347 -16.74 -10.31 -15.98
N LEU A 348 -17.42 -9.65 -15.05
CA LEU A 348 -16.95 -8.42 -14.42
C LEU A 348 -15.59 -8.65 -13.72
N TRP A 349 -15.43 -9.76 -13.02
CA TRP A 349 -14.16 -10.16 -12.41
C TRP A 349 -13.05 -10.34 -13.44
N ARG A 350 -13.30 -11.14 -14.48
CA ARG A 350 -12.32 -11.47 -15.53
C ARG A 350 -11.87 -10.23 -16.30
N VAL A 351 -12.81 -9.40 -16.75
CA VAL A 351 -12.52 -8.16 -17.47
C VAL A 351 -11.75 -7.19 -16.59
N SER A 352 -12.14 -7.04 -15.33
CA SER A 352 -11.42 -6.15 -14.40
C SER A 352 -10.01 -6.65 -14.11
N SER A 353 -9.82 -7.95 -13.90
CA SER A 353 -8.50 -8.55 -13.67
C SER A 353 -7.56 -8.37 -14.87
N LEU A 354 -8.06 -8.55 -16.10
CA LEU A 354 -7.29 -8.27 -17.32
C LEU A 354 -7.02 -6.78 -17.52
N SER A 355 -7.96 -5.92 -17.14
CA SER A 355 -7.79 -4.46 -17.21
C SER A 355 -6.66 -4.00 -16.29
N LEU A 356 -6.58 -4.52 -15.06
CA LEU A 356 -5.48 -4.24 -14.13
C LEU A 356 -4.12 -4.66 -14.73
N LEU A 357 -4.04 -5.87 -15.29
CA LEU A 357 -2.81 -6.33 -15.96
C LEU A 357 -2.44 -5.43 -17.16
N SER A 358 -3.44 -5.04 -17.95
CA SER A 358 -3.26 -4.18 -19.13
C SER A 358 -2.71 -2.81 -18.76
N THR A 359 -3.19 -2.22 -17.65
CA THR A 359 -2.68 -0.92 -17.18
C THR A 359 -1.19 -0.98 -16.81
N CYS A 360 -0.74 -2.09 -16.20
CA CYS A 360 0.69 -2.31 -15.93
C CYS A 360 1.51 -2.34 -17.22
N PHE A 361 0.97 -2.94 -18.29
CA PHE A 361 1.63 -2.99 -19.59
C PHE A 361 1.69 -1.62 -20.26
N VAL A 362 0.64 -0.79 -20.15
CA VAL A 362 0.66 0.58 -20.70
C VAL A 362 1.75 1.43 -20.05
N PHE A 363 1.88 1.39 -18.72
CA PHE A 363 2.97 2.09 -18.02
C PHE A 363 4.36 1.57 -18.41
N PHE A 364 4.50 0.27 -18.68
CA PHE A 364 5.72 -0.30 -19.23
C PHE A 364 5.99 0.20 -20.67
N LEU A 365 4.96 0.31 -21.50
CA LEU A 365 5.12 0.80 -22.88
C LEU A 365 5.58 2.26 -22.93
N PHE A 366 5.08 3.13 -22.06
CA PHE A 366 5.58 4.52 -21.95
C PHE A 366 7.09 4.58 -21.77
N ARG A 367 7.68 3.56 -21.12
CA ARG A 367 9.13 3.49 -20.98
C ARG A 367 9.87 3.16 -22.28
N VAL A 368 9.29 2.33 -23.14
CA VAL A 368 9.97 1.78 -24.32
C VAL A 368 9.64 2.55 -25.59
N SER A 369 8.50 3.24 -25.62
CA SER A 369 8.01 3.97 -26.79
C SER A 369 8.43 5.43 -26.78
N ASN A 370 8.84 5.96 -27.94
CA ASN A 370 8.98 7.40 -28.17
C ASN A 370 7.64 7.96 -28.67
N LEU A 371 6.62 7.98 -27.80
CA LEU A 371 5.32 8.57 -28.13
C LEU A 371 5.38 10.09 -28.03
N ASP A 372 4.49 10.78 -28.74
CA ASP A 372 4.26 12.20 -28.54
C ASP A 372 3.66 12.44 -27.14
N ASP A 373 4.12 13.50 -26.46
CA ASP A 373 3.68 13.89 -25.10
C ASP A 373 2.16 13.94 -24.96
N THR A 374 1.43 14.36 -26.01
CA THR A 374 -0.03 14.46 -26.00
C THR A 374 -0.66 13.08 -25.94
N VAL A 375 -0.11 12.14 -26.70
CA VAL A 375 -0.57 10.74 -26.76
C VAL A 375 -0.26 10.03 -25.46
N GLU A 376 0.93 10.22 -24.91
CA GLU A 376 1.33 9.66 -23.61
C GLU A 376 0.39 10.13 -22.49
N LYS A 377 0.15 11.44 -22.38
CA LYS A 377 -0.77 12.00 -21.39
C LYS A 377 -2.18 11.43 -21.53
N PHE A 378 -2.72 11.41 -22.75
CA PHE A 378 -4.06 10.86 -23.00
C PHE A 378 -4.16 9.38 -22.63
N ALA A 379 -3.17 8.58 -22.99
CA ALA A 379 -3.10 7.17 -22.65
C ALA A 379 -2.95 6.95 -21.14
N ALA A 380 -2.19 7.80 -20.45
CA ALA A 380 -2.00 7.74 -19.00
C ALA A 380 -3.31 8.04 -18.26
N TYR A 381 -4.00 9.12 -18.60
CA TYR A 381 -5.31 9.46 -18.02
C TYR A 381 -6.33 8.34 -18.25
N THR A 382 -6.40 7.82 -19.46
CA THR A 382 -7.31 6.72 -19.81
C THR A 382 -6.99 5.47 -18.99
N SER A 383 -5.71 5.12 -18.86
CA SER A 383 -5.27 3.97 -18.07
C SER A 383 -5.59 4.11 -16.59
N VAL A 384 -5.41 5.31 -16.01
CA VAL A 384 -5.78 5.59 -14.62
C VAL A 384 -7.28 5.45 -14.39
N VAL A 385 -8.12 5.94 -15.31
CA VAL A 385 -9.58 5.80 -15.20
C VAL A 385 -9.99 4.32 -15.28
N ILE A 386 -9.46 3.57 -16.24
CA ILE A 386 -9.72 2.13 -16.39
C ILE A 386 -9.28 1.38 -15.13
N TYR A 387 -8.08 1.69 -14.61
CA TYR A 387 -7.56 1.12 -13.38
C TYR A 387 -8.50 1.35 -12.20
N CYS A 388 -8.93 2.60 -11.97
CA CYS A 388 -9.83 2.94 -10.86
C CYS A 388 -11.16 2.20 -10.94
N ILE A 389 -11.77 2.14 -12.13
CA ILE A 389 -13.03 1.41 -12.35
C ILE A 389 -12.82 -0.08 -12.06
N ALA A 390 -11.78 -0.70 -12.63
CA ALA A 390 -11.47 -2.10 -12.41
C ALA A 390 -11.21 -2.42 -10.93
N ARG A 391 -10.50 -1.55 -10.20
CA ARG A 391 -10.27 -1.69 -8.75
C ARG A 391 -11.56 -1.65 -7.95
N VAL A 392 -12.46 -0.69 -8.23
CA VAL A 392 -13.75 -0.60 -7.53
C VAL A 392 -14.58 -1.85 -7.79
N ILE A 393 -14.63 -2.34 -9.04
CA ILE A 393 -15.35 -3.58 -9.38
C ILE A 393 -14.77 -4.77 -8.59
N ILE A 394 -13.46 -4.98 -8.61
CA ILE A 394 -12.81 -6.08 -7.87
C ILE A 394 -13.11 -6.00 -6.37
N LEU A 395 -12.96 -4.82 -5.75
CA LEU A 395 -13.24 -4.62 -4.33
C LEU A 395 -14.70 -4.94 -3.98
N VAL A 396 -15.66 -4.51 -4.80
CA VAL A 396 -17.08 -4.83 -4.60
C VAL A 396 -17.33 -6.32 -4.76
N GLN A 397 -16.77 -6.95 -5.80
CA GLN A 397 -16.94 -8.38 -6.06
C GLN A 397 -16.41 -9.26 -4.92
N ILE A 398 -15.27 -8.91 -4.33
CA ILE A 398 -14.70 -9.63 -3.18
C ILE A 398 -15.72 -9.78 -2.03
N PHE A 399 -16.58 -8.77 -1.80
CA PHE A 399 -17.64 -8.87 -0.79
C PHE A 399 -18.89 -9.58 -1.32
N LEU A 400 -19.26 -9.37 -2.59
CA LEU A 400 -20.44 -10.00 -3.17
C LEU A 400 -20.32 -11.52 -3.33
N CYS A 401 -19.10 -12.04 -3.49
CA CYS A 401 -18.85 -13.49 -3.58
C CYS A 401 -19.32 -14.26 -2.33
N PHE A 402 -19.31 -13.63 -1.15
CA PHE A 402 -19.82 -14.24 0.09
C PHE A 402 -21.30 -14.60 0.05
N ARG A 403 -22.07 -14.11 -0.94
CA ARG A 403 -23.46 -14.53 -1.16
C ARG A 403 -23.58 -15.98 -1.64
N ALA A 404 -22.53 -16.55 -2.23
CA ALA A 404 -22.52 -17.93 -2.70
C ALA A 404 -21.08 -18.50 -2.77
N MET A 405 -20.52 -18.84 -1.62
CA MET A 405 -19.18 -19.45 -1.50
C MET A 405 -19.26 -20.98 -1.45
N PRO A 406 -18.22 -21.71 -1.89
CA PRO A 406 -18.11 -23.14 -1.64
C PRO A 406 -18.11 -23.46 -0.13
N GLU A 407 -18.80 -24.53 0.30
CA GLU A 407 -18.86 -24.95 1.71
C GLU A 407 -17.47 -25.14 2.33
N SER A 408 -16.51 -25.64 1.53
CA SER A 408 -15.15 -25.88 1.99
C SER A 408 -14.43 -24.62 2.47
N VAL A 409 -14.88 -23.40 2.09
CA VAL A 409 -14.31 -22.14 2.58
C VAL A 409 -14.46 -21.96 4.10
N TYR A 410 -15.51 -22.58 4.66
CA TYR A 410 -15.87 -22.50 6.08
C TYR A 410 -15.33 -23.68 6.89
N ARG A 411 -14.66 -24.65 6.24
CA ARG A 411 -13.93 -25.71 6.93
C ARG A 411 -12.64 -25.16 7.51
N GLU A 412 -12.36 -25.43 8.78
CA GLU A 412 -11.07 -25.11 9.38
C GLU A 412 -9.96 -26.02 8.86
N VAL A 413 -8.74 -25.48 8.88
CA VAL A 413 -7.54 -26.23 8.57
C VAL A 413 -7.26 -27.19 9.73
N ALA A 414 -7.04 -28.47 9.45
CA ALA A 414 -6.99 -29.51 10.48
C ALA A 414 -5.92 -29.24 11.56
N TRP A 415 -4.78 -28.68 11.17
CA TRP A 415 -3.72 -28.36 12.13
C TRP A 415 -3.97 -27.11 12.98
N ALA A 416 -4.88 -26.22 12.56
CA ALA A 416 -5.20 -25.00 13.31
C ALA A 416 -5.84 -25.32 14.68
N GLN A 417 -6.46 -26.49 14.82
CA GLN A 417 -7.04 -26.98 16.07
C GLN A 417 -5.98 -27.26 17.15
N PHE A 418 -4.72 -27.49 16.77
CA PHE A 418 -3.62 -27.75 17.71
C PHE A 418 -2.94 -26.47 18.21
N ILE A 419 -3.32 -25.30 17.68
CA ILE A 419 -2.78 -24.01 18.10
C ILE A 419 -3.80 -23.32 18.99
N PRO A 420 -3.43 -22.86 20.21
CA PRO A 420 -4.34 -22.13 21.07
C PRO A 420 -4.79 -20.85 20.37
N HIS A 421 -6.08 -20.77 20.09
CA HIS A 421 -6.74 -19.61 19.52
C HIS A 421 -7.05 -18.63 20.66
N LEU A 422 -6.56 -17.40 20.54
CA LEU A 422 -7.03 -16.28 21.35
C LEU A 422 -8.41 -15.89 20.81
N SER A 423 -9.48 -16.43 21.42
CA SER A 423 -10.86 -16.09 21.10
C SER A 423 -11.30 -14.76 21.69
#